data_AF-A0A1W1VXY1-F1
#
_entry.id   AF-A0A1W1VXY1-F1
#
_cell.length_a   1.000
_cell.length_b   1.000
_cell.length_c   1.000
_cell.angle_alpha   90.00
_cell.angle_beta   90.00
_cell.angle_gamma   90.00
#
_symmetry.space_group_name_H-M   'P 1'
#
loop_
_entity.id
_entity.type
_entity.pdbx_description
1 polymer ?
#
loop_
_entity_poly.entity_id
_entity_poly.type
_entity_poly.pdbx_seq_one_letter_code
_entity_poly.pdbx_strand_id
1 'polypeptide(L)'
;MPVAKDSYVSFLEEYDAGVKTILNEHPEVKILFQRRHKLPTPIEINGVNPILHVLLEGIVENQLQEPELPEVKETIERLESEGLTRHAARGCVTRVFIEFFYEAFYHKKPFDKERYKRQLRLLGTDIKGVGRNDPCPCGSGRKFKHCCATKKDAFEISKLAGSLCLGQGAYIIGRLETIIQDPLDPLLQLENRAHIARFLEEQGDIQGARQALEENVALAETVRGGKLLGNALQDLQLLCMNHRSLKKKGLQVTERLMALAKNEEEKGNYWCDKADLLAQIGRVEEAEKEYQNLFATLPNWHFGRYRYALFLEEKGKKEEAIGVLRELVAAKGKIDRETYQLAREALQAWEKGRPRK
;
A
#
# COMPACT_ATOMS: atom_id res chain seq x y z
N MET A 1 -19.73 37.68 -19.40
CA MET A 1 -18.70 37.91 -18.36
C MET A 1 -17.96 36.61 -18.15
N PRO A 2 -16.63 36.56 -18.34
CA PRO A 2 -15.87 35.35 -18.13
C PRO A 2 -15.77 35.10 -16.62
N VAL A 3 -16.30 33.97 -16.16
CA VAL A 3 -16.13 33.51 -14.78
C VAL A 3 -14.65 33.14 -14.62
N ALA A 4 -13.98 33.82 -13.69
CA ALA A 4 -12.57 33.61 -13.40
C ALA A 4 -12.32 32.12 -13.07
N LYS A 5 -11.37 31.50 -13.78
CA LYS A 5 -10.92 30.11 -13.58
C LYS A 5 -10.24 29.87 -12.22
N ASP A 6 -10.05 30.91 -11.42
CA ASP A 6 -9.32 30.86 -10.14
C ASP A 6 -10.24 30.76 -8.91
N SER A 7 -11.57 30.71 -9.08
CA SER A 7 -12.52 30.64 -7.95
C SER A 7 -12.92 29.21 -7.52
N TYR A 8 -12.38 28.16 -8.16
CA TYR A 8 -12.63 26.77 -7.75
C TYR A 8 -11.64 26.27 -6.69
N VAL A 9 -10.59 27.04 -6.40
CA VAL A 9 -9.49 26.65 -5.51
C VAL A 9 -9.80 26.95 -4.03
N SER A 10 -10.82 27.75 -3.72
CA SER A 10 -11.09 28.21 -2.34
C SER A 10 -12.35 27.61 -1.66
N PHE A 11 -12.94 26.52 -2.16
CA PHE A 11 -14.16 25.92 -1.57
C PHE A 11 -13.89 24.65 -0.73
N LEU A 12 -12.62 24.37 -0.41
CA LEU A 12 -12.17 23.19 0.36
C LEU A 12 -11.27 23.56 1.56
N GLU A 13 -11.18 24.84 1.92
CA GLU A 13 -10.28 25.32 2.98
C GLU A 13 -10.77 25.01 4.41
N GLU A 14 -12.01 24.54 4.58
CA GLU A 14 -12.49 23.89 5.80
C GLU A 14 -12.72 22.41 5.49
N TYR A 15 -11.83 21.53 5.95
CA TYR A 15 -12.04 20.09 5.80
C TYR A 15 -13.38 19.72 6.46
N ASP A 16 -14.31 19.22 5.65
CA ASP A 16 -15.46 18.43 6.08
C ASP A 16 -15.05 17.54 7.27
N ALA A 17 -15.69 17.75 8.42
CA ALA A 17 -15.24 17.19 9.69
C ALA A 17 -15.19 15.66 9.64
N GLY A 18 -16.17 15.04 8.98
CA GLY A 18 -16.22 13.62 8.70
C GLY A 18 -15.03 13.16 7.87
N VAL A 19 -14.76 13.79 6.73
CA VAL A 19 -13.58 13.47 5.90
C VAL A 19 -12.28 13.55 6.71
N LYS A 20 -12.14 14.56 7.58
CA LYS A 20 -10.96 14.69 8.46
C LYS A 20 -10.86 13.51 9.44
N THR A 21 -11.97 13.07 10.03
CA THR A 21 -12.03 11.87 10.88
C THR A 21 -11.55 10.65 10.11
N ILE A 22 -12.11 10.39 8.93
CA ILE A 22 -11.75 9.19 8.15
C ILE A 22 -10.28 9.22 7.71
N LEU A 23 -9.76 10.39 7.30
CA LEU A 23 -8.33 10.52 6.98
C LEU A 23 -7.42 10.28 8.18
N ASN A 24 -7.87 10.58 9.41
CA ASN A 24 -7.09 10.28 10.61
C ASN A 24 -7.09 8.79 10.95
N GLU A 25 -8.17 8.09 10.66
CA GLU A 25 -8.25 6.63 10.80
C GLU A 25 -7.48 5.90 9.67
N HIS A 26 -7.44 6.48 8.47
CA HIS A 26 -6.69 6.01 7.31
C HIS A 26 -5.53 6.95 6.93
N PRO A 27 -4.50 7.09 7.78
CA PRO A 27 -3.38 7.99 7.50
C PRO A 27 -2.64 7.63 6.21
N GLU A 28 -2.69 6.37 5.77
CA GLU A 28 -2.13 5.89 4.51
C GLU A 28 -2.74 6.57 3.28
N VAL A 29 -4.02 6.98 3.35
CA VAL A 29 -4.72 7.61 2.21
C VAL A 29 -4.46 9.11 2.12
N LYS A 30 -3.96 9.75 3.19
CA LYS A 30 -3.72 11.20 3.23
C LYS A 30 -2.88 11.67 2.04
N ILE A 31 -1.84 10.90 1.69
CA ILE A 31 -0.94 11.23 0.60
C ILE A 31 -1.65 11.26 -0.76
N LEU A 32 -2.49 10.26 -1.05
CA LEU A 32 -3.33 10.22 -2.25
C LEU A 32 -4.35 11.33 -2.23
N PHE A 33 -5.02 11.54 -1.09
CA PHE A 33 -6.06 12.55 -0.97
C PHE A 33 -5.51 13.94 -1.28
N GLN A 34 -4.37 14.32 -0.72
CA GLN A 34 -3.73 15.62 -0.98
C GLN A 34 -3.34 15.80 -2.46
N ARG A 35 -2.96 14.71 -3.15
CA ARG A 35 -2.48 14.73 -4.54
C ARG A 35 -3.56 14.49 -5.58
N ARG A 36 -4.78 14.16 -5.17
CA ARG A 36 -5.87 13.70 -6.06
C ARG A 36 -6.13 14.57 -7.29
N HIS A 37 -5.90 15.88 -7.18
CA HIS A 37 -6.08 16.85 -8.28
C HIS A 37 -5.03 16.74 -9.39
N LYS A 38 -3.93 16.02 -9.16
CA LYS A 38 -2.83 15.80 -10.11
C LYS A 38 -2.83 14.38 -10.70
N LEU A 39 -3.71 13.51 -10.24
CA LEU A 39 -3.75 12.09 -10.59
C LEU A 39 -4.88 11.82 -11.58
N PRO A 40 -4.76 10.77 -12.43
CA PRO A 40 -5.85 10.37 -13.31
C PRO A 40 -7.08 9.98 -12.48
N THR A 41 -8.26 10.20 -13.06
CA THR A 41 -9.54 9.82 -12.45
C THR A 41 -10.21 8.72 -13.29
N PRO A 42 -10.79 7.68 -12.65
CA PRO A 42 -10.82 7.45 -11.21
C PRO A 42 -9.46 7.03 -10.63
N ILE A 43 -9.20 7.38 -9.37
CA ILE A 43 -8.07 6.85 -8.61
C ILE A 43 -8.49 5.48 -8.07
N GLU A 44 -8.06 4.43 -8.76
CA GLU A 44 -8.40 3.05 -8.44
C GLU A 44 -7.13 2.21 -8.33
N ILE A 45 -7.02 1.45 -7.24
CA ILE A 45 -5.89 0.57 -6.95
C ILE A 45 -6.47 -0.82 -6.70
N ASN A 46 -6.14 -1.78 -7.58
CA ASN A 46 -6.64 -3.16 -7.53
C ASN A 46 -8.18 -3.26 -7.39
N GLY A 47 -8.92 -2.43 -8.13
CA GLY A 47 -10.39 -2.43 -8.10
C GLY A 47 -11.01 -1.60 -6.97
N VAL A 48 -10.20 -0.96 -6.12
CA VAL A 48 -10.67 -0.20 -4.97
C VAL A 48 -10.37 1.28 -5.13
N ASN A 49 -11.37 2.14 -4.87
CA ASN A 49 -11.21 3.58 -4.90
C ASN A 49 -11.07 4.14 -3.46
N PRO A 50 -9.83 4.40 -2.98
CA PRO A 50 -9.60 4.87 -1.61
C PRO A 50 -10.15 6.28 -1.35
N ILE A 51 -10.26 7.11 -2.39
CA ILE A 51 -10.84 8.45 -2.24
C ILE A 51 -12.34 8.34 -2.00
N LEU A 52 -13.03 7.49 -2.76
CA LEU A 52 -14.46 7.25 -2.58
C LEU A 52 -14.76 6.63 -1.22
N HIS A 53 -13.91 5.72 -0.72
CA HIS A 53 -13.98 5.19 0.64
C HIS A 53 -14.02 6.32 1.69
N VAL A 54 -13.02 7.22 1.64
CA VAL A 54 -12.92 8.37 2.55
C VAL A 54 -14.15 9.28 2.47
N LEU A 55 -14.64 9.56 1.26
CA LEU A 55 -15.77 10.46 1.05
C LEU A 55 -17.09 9.86 1.56
N LEU A 56 -17.36 8.59 1.26
CA LEU A 56 -18.60 7.94 1.67
C LEU A 56 -18.68 7.76 3.17
N GLU A 57 -17.60 7.30 3.80
CA GLU A 57 -17.56 7.20 5.26
C GLU A 57 -17.57 8.57 5.93
N GLY A 58 -16.95 9.59 5.32
CA GLY A 58 -16.98 10.96 5.83
C GLY A 58 -18.40 11.54 5.85
N ILE A 59 -19.18 11.30 4.78
CA ILE A 59 -20.60 11.70 4.74
C ILE A 59 -21.39 11.03 5.87
N VAL A 60 -21.18 9.73 6.09
CA VAL A 60 -21.85 9.03 7.19
C VAL A 60 -21.38 9.55 8.55
N GLU A 61 -20.09 9.84 8.72
CA GLU A 61 -19.58 10.43 9.96
C GLU A 61 -20.26 11.78 10.28
N ASN A 62 -20.51 12.61 9.26
CA ASN A 62 -21.26 13.85 9.46
C ASN A 62 -22.73 13.63 9.84
N GLN A 63 -23.36 12.55 9.33
CA GLN A 63 -24.75 12.20 9.68
C GLN A 63 -24.93 11.91 11.18
N LEU A 64 -23.89 11.58 11.94
CA LEU A 64 -24.00 11.37 13.39
C LEU A 64 -24.39 12.66 14.15
N GLN A 65 -24.14 13.82 13.55
CA GLN A 65 -24.50 15.12 14.12
C GLN A 65 -25.74 15.74 13.48
N GLU A 66 -26.37 15.05 12.52
CA GLU A 66 -27.53 15.56 11.79
C GLU A 66 -28.80 15.39 12.66
N PRO A 67 -29.42 16.48 13.18
CA PRO A 67 -30.56 16.38 14.09
C PRO A 67 -31.78 15.68 13.45
N GLU A 68 -31.84 15.76 12.13
CA GLU A 68 -32.88 15.20 11.30
C GLU A 68 -32.71 13.68 11.05
N LEU A 69 -31.52 13.11 11.33
CA LEU A 69 -31.17 11.70 11.14
C LEU A 69 -30.61 11.04 12.42
N PRO A 70 -31.32 11.09 13.57
CA PRO A 70 -30.84 10.50 14.82
C PRO A 70 -30.61 8.98 14.70
N GLU A 71 -31.35 8.30 13.81
CA GLU A 71 -31.23 6.85 13.62
C GLU A 71 -29.84 6.39 13.17
N VAL A 72 -29.03 7.26 12.55
CA VAL A 72 -27.64 6.92 12.20
C VAL A 72 -26.81 6.75 13.46
N LYS A 73 -26.86 7.72 14.37
CA LYS A 73 -26.17 7.69 15.65
C LYS A 73 -26.68 6.53 16.52
N GLU A 74 -28.00 6.39 16.64
CA GLU A 74 -28.63 5.30 17.41
C GLU A 74 -28.23 3.91 16.87
N THR A 75 -28.12 3.77 15.55
CA THR A 75 -27.69 2.49 14.93
C THR A 75 -26.23 2.20 15.24
N ILE A 76 -25.34 3.20 15.15
CA ILE A 76 -23.92 3.00 15.49
C ILE A 76 -23.77 2.61 16.95
N GLU A 77 -24.39 3.35 17.87
CA GLU A 77 -24.33 3.08 19.32
C GLU A 77 -24.87 1.67 19.65
N ARG A 78 -25.95 1.25 18.98
CA ARG A 78 -26.48 -0.11 19.12
C ARG A 78 -25.48 -1.17 18.64
N LEU A 79 -24.89 -1.00 17.45
CA LEU A 79 -23.89 -1.93 16.91
C LEU A 79 -22.62 -2.00 17.78
N GLU A 80 -22.23 -0.88 18.39
CA GLU A 80 -21.14 -0.84 19.38
C GLU A 80 -21.50 -1.68 20.62
N SER A 81 -22.74 -1.58 21.11
CA SER A 81 -23.24 -2.42 22.22
C SER A 81 -23.30 -3.92 21.87
N GLU A 82 -23.43 -4.25 20.58
CA GLU A 82 -23.37 -5.62 20.03
C GLU A 82 -21.92 -6.09 19.79
N GLY A 83 -20.91 -5.26 20.11
CA GLY A 83 -19.49 -5.63 20.11
C GLY A 83 -18.71 -5.26 18.85
N LEU A 84 -19.25 -4.37 17.99
CA LEU A 84 -18.48 -3.78 16.89
C LEU A 84 -17.66 -2.59 17.39
N THR A 85 -16.53 -2.31 16.72
CA THR A 85 -15.85 -1.02 16.89
C THR A 85 -16.67 0.09 16.22
N ARG A 86 -16.52 1.34 16.66
CA ARG A 86 -17.15 2.51 16.01
C ARG A 86 -16.92 2.52 14.50
N HIS A 87 -15.68 2.25 14.08
CA HIS A 87 -15.29 2.16 12.67
C HIS A 87 -16.10 1.08 11.93
N ALA A 88 -16.17 -0.13 12.48
CA ALA A 88 -16.93 -1.22 11.87
C ALA A 88 -18.44 -0.92 11.81
N ALA A 89 -18.99 -0.33 12.88
CA ALA A 89 -20.39 0.09 12.94
C ALA A 89 -20.69 1.14 11.86
N ARG A 90 -19.83 2.15 11.70
CA ARG A 90 -19.95 3.14 10.62
C ARG A 90 -19.83 2.48 9.24
N GLY A 91 -18.88 1.58 9.03
CA GLY A 91 -18.76 0.81 7.78
C GLY A 91 -20.03 0.04 7.42
N CYS A 92 -20.70 -0.56 8.41
CA CYS A 92 -21.99 -1.23 8.21
C CYS A 92 -23.10 -0.25 7.76
N VAL A 93 -23.18 0.93 8.38
CA VAL A 93 -24.10 2.00 7.98
C VAL A 93 -23.77 2.52 6.57
N THR A 94 -22.50 2.76 6.27
CA THR A 94 -22.02 3.18 4.95
C THR A 94 -22.44 2.21 3.85
N ARG A 95 -22.41 0.90 4.11
CA ARG A 95 -22.88 -0.10 3.14
C ARG A 95 -24.36 0.06 2.78
N VAL A 96 -25.21 0.42 3.73
CA VAL A 96 -26.62 0.76 3.45
C VAL A 96 -26.71 2.08 2.70
N PHE A 97 -25.95 3.09 3.13
CA PHE A 97 -25.94 4.43 2.53
C PHE A 97 -25.51 4.43 1.05
N ILE A 98 -24.55 3.60 0.65
CA ILE A 98 -24.02 3.53 -0.73
C ILE A 98 -25.12 3.43 -1.77
N GLU A 99 -26.19 2.66 -1.49
CA GLU A 99 -27.28 2.53 -2.43
C GLU A 99 -28.06 3.83 -2.62
N PHE A 100 -28.34 4.54 -1.52
CA PHE A 100 -29.03 5.83 -1.57
C PHE A 100 -28.16 6.89 -2.23
N PHE A 101 -26.85 6.85 -1.95
CA PHE A 101 -25.88 7.68 -2.64
C PHE A 101 -25.90 7.41 -4.14
N TYR A 102 -25.89 6.15 -4.57
CA TYR A 102 -25.94 5.80 -5.99
C TYR A 102 -27.25 6.26 -6.67
N GLU A 103 -28.40 6.03 -6.03
CA GLU A 103 -29.69 6.51 -6.55
C GLU A 103 -29.75 8.04 -6.67
N ALA A 104 -29.22 8.75 -5.67
CA ALA A 104 -29.21 10.21 -5.68
C ALA A 104 -28.20 10.77 -6.70
N PHE A 105 -27.00 10.21 -6.73
CA PHE A 105 -25.91 10.72 -7.55
C PHE A 105 -26.08 10.36 -9.03
N TYR A 106 -26.32 9.08 -9.33
CA TYR A 106 -26.38 8.55 -10.69
C TYR A 106 -27.78 8.69 -11.30
N HIS A 107 -28.82 8.31 -10.56
CA HIS A 107 -30.20 8.38 -11.04
C HIS A 107 -30.90 9.71 -10.76
N LYS A 108 -30.24 10.67 -10.11
CA LYS A 108 -30.78 12.00 -9.76
C LYS A 108 -32.09 11.92 -8.96
N LYS A 109 -32.29 10.84 -8.19
CA LYS A 109 -33.46 10.68 -7.32
C LYS A 109 -33.28 11.47 -6.03
N PRO A 110 -34.33 12.06 -5.45
CA PRO A 110 -34.25 12.62 -4.11
C PRO A 110 -33.83 11.56 -3.09
N PHE A 111 -33.03 11.96 -2.09
CA PHE A 111 -32.64 11.06 -1.00
C PHE A 111 -33.85 10.65 -0.16
N ASP A 112 -34.25 9.39 -0.23
CA ASP A 112 -35.40 8.85 0.53
C ASP A 112 -34.99 8.58 1.99
N LYS A 113 -35.03 9.65 2.78
CA LYS A 113 -34.65 9.68 4.20
C LYS A 113 -35.41 8.67 5.04
N GLU A 114 -36.73 8.54 4.81
CA GLU A 114 -37.57 7.63 5.59
C GLU A 114 -37.29 6.16 5.24
N ARG A 115 -37.00 5.85 3.97
CA ARG A 115 -36.52 4.50 3.61
C ARG A 115 -35.15 4.21 4.19
N TYR A 116 -34.25 5.19 4.23
CA TYR A 116 -32.93 5.03 4.83
C TYR A 116 -33.05 4.68 6.32
N LYS A 117 -33.78 5.49 7.10
CA LYS A 117 -34.05 5.24 8.53
C LYS A 117 -34.62 3.84 8.78
N ARG A 118 -35.63 3.43 8.01
CA ARG A 118 -36.24 2.09 8.12
C ARG A 118 -35.23 0.97 7.84
N GLN A 119 -34.31 1.18 6.91
CA GLN A 119 -33.30 0.19 6.53
C GLN A 119 -32.15 0.10 7.55
N LEU A 120 -31.76 1.20 8.19
CA LEU A 120 -30.77 1.17 9.27
C LEU A 120 -31.21 0.29 10.44
N ARG A 121 -32.51 0.27 10.75
CA ARG A 121 -33.09 -0.60 11.79
C ARG A 121 -32.96 -2.10 11.49
N LEU A 122 -32.66 -2.47 10.24
CA LEU A 122 -32.45 -3.87 9.86
C LEU A 122 -31.01 -4.35 10.07
N LEU A 123 -30.04 -3.45 10.26
CA LEU A 123 -28.64 -3.84 10.46
C LEU A 123 -28.50 -4.73 11.69
N GLY A 124 -28.00 -5.95 11.47
CA GLY A 124 -27.79 -6.96 12.53
C GLY A 124 -29.04 -7.78 12.89
N THR A 125 -30.18 -7.53 12.23
CA THR A 125 -31.43 -8.28 12.50
C THR A 125 -31.51 -9.56 11.67
N ASP A 126 -32.16 -10.60 12.21
CA ASP A 126 -32.41 -11.83 11.44
C ASP A 126 -33.57 -11.64 10.46
N ILE A 127 -33.22 -11.51 9.18
CA ILE A 127 -34.17 -11.42 8.06
C ILE A 127 -34.13 -12.64 7.14
N LYS A 128 -33.33 -13.68 7.47
CA LYS A 128 -33.13 -14.84 6.58
C LYS A 128 -34.39 -15.69 6.45
N GLY A 129 -35.24 -15.70 7.48
CA GLY A 129 -36.52 -16.43 7.50
C GLY A 129 -37.73 -15.69 6.93
N VAL A 130 -37.59 -14.43 6.48
CA VAL A 130 -38.75 -13.63 6.03
C VAL A 130 -39.24 -14.11 4.67
N GLY A 131 -40.51 -14.52 4.60
CA GLY A 131 -41.15 -14.96 3.37
C GLY A 131 -41.28 -13.83 2.35
N ARG A 132 -41.09 -14.16 1.06
CA ARG A 132 -41.10 -13.17 -0.04
C ARG A 132 -42.36 -12.30 -0.10
N ASN A 133 -43.50 -12.83 0.33
CA ASN A 133 -44.80 -12.14 0.31
C ASN A 133 -45.18 -11.53 1.67
N ASP A 134 -44.40 -11.78 2.72
CA ASP A 134 -44.67 -11.27 4.07
C ASP A 134 -44.47 -9.75 4.11
N PRO A 135 -45.11 -9.05 5.07
CA PRO A 135 -44.79 -7.65 5.33
C PRO A 135 -43.30 -7.46 5.57
N CYS A 136 -42.71 -6.44 4.94
CA CYS A 136 -41.28 -6.20 5.06
C CYS A 136 -40.92 -5.81 6.51
N PRO A 137 -39.87 -6.43 7.11
CA PRO A 137 -39.48 -6.16 8.50
C PRO A 137 -39.02 -4.72 8.75
N CYS A 138 -38.69 -3.95 7.70
CA CYS A 138 -38.34 -2.53 7.84
C CYS A 138 -39.54 -1.65 8.25
N GLY A 139 -40.77 -2.17 8.25
CA GLY A 139 -41.97 -1.42 8.61
C GLY A 139 -42.59 -0.59 7.47
N SER A 140 -42.23 -0.85 6.21
CA SER A 140 -42.76 -0.10 5.05
C SER A 140 -44.20 -0.45 4.66
N GLY A 141 -44.78 -1.51 5.24
CA GLY A 141 -46.09 -2.07 4.84
C GLY A 141 -46.08 -2.79 3.48
N ARG A 142 -44.98 -2.78 2.72
CA ARG A 142 -44.84 -3.48 1.44
C ARG A 142 -44.47 -4.95 1.65
N LYS A 143 -44.77 -5.81 0.67
CA LYS A 143 -44.26 -7.18 0.63
C LYS A 143 -42.72 -7.17 0.58
N PHE A 144 -42.05 -8.10 1.27
CA PHE A 144 -40.59 -8.14 1.36
C PHE A 144 -39.89 -8.13 -0.01
N LYS A 145 -40.42 -8.88 -0.99
CA LYS A 145 -39.90 -8.92 -2.37
C LYS A 145 -39.94 -7.59 -3.13
N HIS A 146 -40.79 -6.65 -2.72
CA HIS A 146 -40.92 -5.32 -3.32
C HIS A 146 -40.27 -4.22 -2.46
N CYS A 147 -39.47 -4.61 -1.46
CA CYS A 147 -38.81 -3.71 -0.54
C CYS A 147 -37.36 -4.14 -0.30
N CYS A 148 -37.05 -4.82 0.81
CA CYS A 148 -35.67 -5.06 1.24
C CYS A 148 -35.03 -6.35 0.72
N ALA A 149 -35.78 -7.22 0.01
CA ALA A 149 -35.28 -8.54 -0.38
C ALA A 149 -34.01 -8.52 -1.26
N THR A 150 -33.89 -7.55 -2.17
CA THR A 150 -32.71 -7.42 -3.06
C THR A 150 -31.48 -6.82 -2.36
N LYS A 151 -31.64 -6.37 -1.11
CA LYS A 151 -30.62 -5.64 -0.34
C LYS A 151 -30.24 -6.38 0.94
N LYS A 152 -30.69 -7.62 1.10
CA LYS A 152 -30.56 -8.40 2.33
C LYS A 152 -29.10 -8.46 2.83
N ASP A 153 -28.16 -8.57 1.90
CA ASP A 153 -26.73 -8.71 2.19
C ASP A 153 -26.17 -7.42 2.81
N ALA A 154 -26.74 -6.24 2.48
CA ALA A 154 -26.34 -4.96 3.05
C ALA A 154 -26.67 -4.83 4.54
N PHE A 155 -27.61 -5.63 5.06
CA PHE A 155 -28.04 -5.60 6.47
C PHE A 155 -27.26 -6.55 7.39
N GLU A 156 -26.39 -7.40 6.83
CA GLU A 156 -25.47 -8.19 7.67
C GLU A 156 -24.52 -7.25 8.43
N ILE A 157 -23.97 -7.68 9.55
CA ILE A 157 -22.97 -6.91 10.30
C ILE A 157 -21.63 -7.66 10.24
N SER A 158 -20.55 -6.91 10.12
CA SER A 158 -19.19 -7.45 10.06
C SER A 158 -18.27 -6.64 10.95
N LYS A 159 -17.43 -7.35 11.72
CA LYS A 159 -16.36 -6.71 12.50
C LYS A 159 -15.30 -6.06 11.61
N LEU A 160 -15.22 -6.46 10.34
CA LEU A 160 -14.29 -5.91 9.34
C LEU A 160 -14.99 -4.98 8.34
N ALA A 161 -16.22 -4.54 8.62
CA ALA A 161 -16.84 -3.50 7.81
C ALA A 161 -15.99 -2.21 7.89
N GLY A 162 -15.88 -1.49 6.77
CA GLY A 162 -15.04 -0.30 6.66
C GLY A 162 -13.54 -0.59 6.43
N SER A 163 -13.10 -1.85 6.47
CA SER A 163 -11.72 -2.19 6.13
C SER A 163 -11.34 -1.70 4.73
N LEU A 164 -10.29 -0.89 4.66
CA LEU A 164 -9.67 -0.50 3.39
C LEU A 164 -8.52 -1.46 3.08
N CYS A 165 -8.64 -2.20 1.98
CA CYS A 165 -7.59 -3.09 1.49
C CYS A 165 -7.34 -2.79 0.01
N LEU A 166 -6.18 -2.23 -0.30
CA LEU A 166 -5.78 -1.83 -1.66
C LEU A 166 -5.02 -2.91 -2.42
N GLY A 167 -4.91 -4.11 -1.86
CA GLY A 167 -4.25 -5.26 -2.45
C GLY A 167 -3.72 -6.21 -1.38
N GLN A 168 -3.12 -7.33 -1.80
CA GLN A 168 -2.46 -8.29 -0.92
C GLN A 168 -1.10 -8.69 -1.50
N GLY A 169 -0.23 -9.25 -0.64
CA GLY A 169 1.05 -9.81 -1.04
C GLY A 169 2.28 -8.95 -0.68
N ALA A 170 2.12 -7.74 -0.16
CA ALA A 170 3.25 -6.95 0.34
C ALA A 170 3.60 -7.32 1.80
N TYR A 171 2.60 -7.30 2.67
CA TYR A 171 2.68 -7.55 4.11
C TYR A 171 1.62 -8.54 4.60
N ILE A 172 0.50 -8.65 3.89
CA ILE A 172 -0.58 -9.58 4.15
C ILE A 172 -0.47 -10.75 3.18
N ILE A 173 -0.03 -11.90 3.68
CA ILE A 173 0.11 -13.15 2.92
C ILE A 173 -0.91 -14.15 3.45
N GLY A 174 -1.98 -14.39 2.70
CA GLY A 174 -3.05 -15.33 3.05
C GLY A 174 -4.44 -14.70 3.03
N ARG A 175 -5.42 -15.37 3.67
CA ARG A 175 -6.80 -14.88 3.74
C ARG A 175 -6.93 -13.75 4.74
N LEU A 176 -7.48 -12.62 4.32
CA LEU A 176 -7.56 -11.39 5.10
C LEU A 176 -8.23 -11.61 6.47
N GLU A 177 -9.36 -12.32 6.48
CA GLU A 177 -10.19 -12.55 7.67
C GLU A 177 -9.50 -13.44 8.72
N THR A 178 -8.46 -14.17 8.31
CA THR A 178 -7.65 -14.99 9.22
C THR A 178 -6.52 -14.22 9.88
N ILE A 179 -6.10 -13.11 9.26
CA ILE A 179 -4.94 -12.31 9.67
C ILE A 179 -5.38 -11.05 10.41
N ILE A 180 -6.45 -10.43 9.93
CA ILE A 180 -6.96 -9.14 10.39
C ILE A 180 -8.24 -9.37 11.20
N GLN A 181 -8.28 -8.80 12.40
CA GLN A 181 -9.43 -8.85 13.29
C GLN A 181 -10.01 -7.45 13.59
N ASP A 182 -9.25 -6.39 13.27
CA ASP A 182 -9.63 -5.00 13.43
C ASP A 182 -9.55 -4.32 12.05
N PRO A 183 -10.61 -3.61 11.60
CA PRO A 183 -10.60 -2.93 10.30
C PRO A 183 -9.55 -1.80 10.20
N LEU A 184 -9.00 -1.36 11.33
CA LEU A 184 -7.91 -0.39 11.42
C LEU A 184 -6.56 -1.03 11.81
N ASP A 185 -6.42 -2.36 11.68
CA ASP A 185 -5.15 -3.04 11.98
C ASP A 185 -3.99 -2.37 11.21
N PRO A 186 -2.90 -1.94 11.88
CA PRO A 186 -1.76 -1.29 11.25
C PRO A 186 -1.13 -2.07 10.08
N LEU A 187 -1.33 -3.39 10.02
CA LEU A 187 -0.89 -4.21 8.90
C LEU A 187 -1.62 -3.88 7.59
N LEU A 188 -2.91 -3.50 7.65
CA LEU A 188 -3.63 -2.97 6.49
C LEU A 188 -3.00 -1.66 6.01
N GLN A 189 -2.62 -0.78 6.94
CA GLN A 189 -1.96 0.47 6.56
C GLN A 189 -0.60 0.24 5.90
N LEU A 190 0.15 -0.78 6.36
CA LEU A 190 1.42 -1.17 5.73
C LEU A 190 1.21 -1.69 4.29
N GLU A 191 0.23 -2.58 4.13
CA GLU A 191 -0.16 -3.14 2.83
C GLU A 191 -0.61 -2.02 1.88
N ASN A 192 -1.52 -1.17 2.33
CA ASN A 192 -2.08 -0.08 1.54
C ASN A 192 -1.00 0.90 1.10
N ARG A 193 -0.08 1.33 1.99
CA ARG A 193 1.02 2.25 1.61
C ARG A 193 1.92 1.67 0.54
N ALA A 194 2.19 0.36 0.55
CA ALA A 194 2.98 -0.28 -0.50
C ALA A 194 2.27 -0.22 -1.86
N HIS A 195 0.97 -0.50 -1.92
CA HIS A 195 0.20 -0.40 -3.17
C HIS A 195 0.02 1.05 -3.63
N ILE A 196 -0.17 1.99 -2.69
CA ILE A 196 -0.21 3.43 -2.96
C ILE A 196 1.12 3.90 -3.55
N ALA A 197 2.25 3.45 -2.99
CA ALA A 197 3.56 3.81 -3.50
C ALA A 197 3.78 3.33 -4.93
N ARG A 198 3.42 2.07 -5.25
CA ARG A 198 3.48 1.53 -6.61
C ARG A 198 2.60 2.32 -7.57
N PHE A 199 1.35 2.59 -7.19
CA PHE A 199 0.44 3.41 -7.99
C PHE A 199 1.03 4.80 -8.28
N LEU A 200 1.55 5.48 -7.25
CA LEU A 200 2.16 6.81 -7.42
C LEU A 200 3.40 6.76 -8.31
N GLU A 201 4.23 5.72 -8.18
CA GLU A 201 5.40 5.51 -9.05
C GLU A 201 4.99 5.31 -10.51
N GLU A 202 3.96 4.51 -10.78
CA GLU A 202 3.40 4.30 -12.12
C GLU A 202 2.84 5.59 -12.73
N GLN A 203 2.26 6.47 -11.91
CA GLN A 203 1.82 7.80 -12.34
C GLN A 203 2.96 8.82 -12.49
N GLY A 204 4.21 8.42 -12.22
CA GLY A 204 5.38 9.29 -12.28
C GLY A 204 5.55 10.22 -11.07
N ASP A 205 4.71 10.10 -10.03
CA ASP A 205 4.89 10.83 -8.77
C ASP A 205 5.87 10.10 -7.84
N ILE A 206 7.15 10.16 -8.22
CA ILE A 206 8.25 9.52 -7.48
C ILE A 206 8.40 10.10 -6.06
N GLN A 207 8.08 11.38 -5.87
CA GLN A 207 8.13 12.01 -4.55
C GLN A 207 7.02 11.49 -3.65
N GLY A 208 5.81 11.32 -4.19
CA GLY A 208 4.69 10.69 -3.51
C GLY A 208 4.99 9.25 -3.14
N ALA A 209 5.48 8.44 -4.09
CA ALA A 209 5.86 7.04 -3.84
C ALA A 209 6.88 6.93 -2.70
N ARG A 210 7.94 7.77 -2.72
CA ARG A 210 8.95 7.81 -1.66
C ARG A 210 8.34 8.15 -0.31
N GLN A 211 7.50 9.19 -0.24
CA GLN A 211 6.88 9.60 1.02
C GLN A 211 6.00 8.48 1.59
N ALA A 212 5.19 7.81 0.76
CA ALA A 212 4.36 6.69 1.21
C ALA A 212 5.22 5.57 1.82
N LEU A 213 6.35 5.21 1.19
CA LEU A 213 7.26 4.18 1.71
C LEU A 213 8.04 4.65 2.96
N GLU A 214 8.40 5.93 3.06
CA GLU A 214 9.03 6.48 4.27
C GLU A 214 8.09 6.42 5.48
N GLU A 215 6.81 6.78 5.29
CA GLU A 215 5.78 6.60 6.32
C GLU A 215 5.58 5.11 6.64
N ASN A 216 5.72 4.24 5.64
CA ASN A 216 5.65 2.79 5.84
C ASN A 216 6.77 2.26 6.73
N VAL A 217 8.00 2.72 6.48
CA VAL A 217 9.16 2.41 7.31
C VAL A 217 8.93 2.87 8.75
N ALA A 218 8.45 4.11 8.95
CA ALA A 218 8.17 4.65 10.27
C ALA A 218 7.12 3.80 11.03
N LEU A 219 6.06 3.36 10.36
CA LEU A 219 5.07 2.48 10.97
C LEU A 219 5.65 1.09 11.30
N ALA A 220 6.44 0.53 10.38
CA ALA A 220 7.04 -0.80 10.51
C ALA A 220 8.05 -0.92 11.67
N GLU A 221 8.58 0.19 12.20
CA GLU A 221 9.43 0.20 13.40
C GLU A 221 8.69 -0.34 14.65
N THR A 222 7.38 -0.15 14.72
CA THR A 222 6.58 -0.56 15.90
C THR A 222 5.68 -1.76 15.62
N VAL A 223 5.17 -1.90 14.39
CA VAL A 223 4.24 -2.97 14.03
C VAL A 223 4.90 -4.34 14.17
N ARG A 224 4.19 -5.27 14.83
CA ARG A 224 4.66 -6.64 15.14
C ARG A 224 6.02 -6.66 15.84
N GLY A 225 6.35 -5.65 16.64
CA GLY A 225 7.62 -5.54 17.35
C GLY A 225 8.82 -5.29 16.43
N GLY A 226 8.63 -4.54 15.34
CA GLY A 226 9.70 -4.17 14.41
C GLY A 226 10.08 -5.26 13.40
N LYS A 227 9.41 -6.42 13.43
CA LYS A 227 9.75 -7.56 12.56
C LYS A 227 9.59 -7.28 11.06
N LEU A 228 8.78 -6.28 10.70
CA LEU A 228 8.51 -5.88 9.33
C LEU A 228 9.40 -4.73 8.84
N LEU A 229 10.27 -4.18 9.70
CA LEU A 229 11.13 -3.05 9.37
C LEU A 229 12.07 -3.36 8.19
N GLY A 230 12.64 -4.56 8.15
CA GLY A 230 13.49 -5.00 7.04
C GLY A 230 12.74 -4.96 5.70
N ASN A 231 11.53 -5.51 5.65
CA ASN A 231 10.68 -5.52 4.46
C ASN A 231 10.37 -4.08 3.99
N ALA A 232 9.97 -3.20 4.91
CA ALA A 232 9.67 -1.81 4.56
C ALA A 232 10.89 -1.02 4.06
N LEU A 233 12.07 -1.28 4.64
CA LEU A 233 13.31 -0.70 4.15
C LEU A 233 13.69 -1.25 2.77
N GLN A 234 13.47 -2.54 2.50
CA GLN A 234 13.72 -3.14 1.19
C GLN A 234 12.79 -2.53 0.11
N ASP A 235 11.50 -2.34 0.41
CA ASP A 235 10.57 -1.66 -0.50
C ASP A 235 11.07 -0.25 -0.85
N LEU A 236 11.49 0.52 0.16
CA LEU A 236 12.03 1.87 -0.04
C LEU A 236 13.38 1.86 -0.78
N GLN A 237 14.24 0.88 -0.50
CA GLN A 237 15.53 0.70 -1.16
C GLN A 237 15.32 0.43 -2.65
N LEU A 238 14.38 -0.45 -3.01
CA LEU A 238 14.04 -0.79 -4.38
C LEU A 238 13.61 0.46 -5.17
N LEU A 239 12.70 1.26 -4.63
CA LEU A 239 12.31 2.54 -5.23
C LEU A 239 13.55 3.44 -5.43
N CYS A 240 14.41 3.55 -4.42
CA CYS A 240 15.62 4.37 -4.53
C CYS A 240 16.61 3.86 -5.58
N MET A 241 16.69 2.54 -5.78
CA MET A 241 17.54 1.89 -6.78
C MET A 241 16.97 2.05 -8.20
N ASN A 242 15.68 2.22 -8.37
CA ASN A 242 15.08 2.44 -9.69
C ASN A 242 15.19 3.91 -10.14
N HIS A 243 15.29 4.86 -9.21
CA HIS A 243 15.23 6.30 -9.53
C HIS A 243 16.53 7.04 -9.22
N ARG A 244 17.12 7.66 -10.26
CA ARG A 244 18.38 8.43 -10.14
C ARG A 244 18.30 9.57 -9.11
N SER A 245 17.13 10.19 -8.98
CA SER A 245 16.90 11.28 -8.01
C SER A 245 16.99 10.83 -6.56
N LEU A 246 16.89 9.53 -6.29
CA LEU A 246 16.76 8.97 -4.94
C LEU A 246 18.01 8.22 -4.46
N LYS A 247 19.10 8.18 -5.23
CA LYS A 247 20.29 7.36 -4.91
C LYS A 247 20.92 7.68 -3.56
N LYS A 248 20.98 8.97 -3.18
CA LYS A 248 21.46 9.39 -1.85
C LYS A 248 20.59 8.84 -0.72
N LYS A 249 19.26 8.81 -0.92
CA LYS A 249 18.34 8.20 0.05
C LYS A 249 18.51 6.69 0.09
N GLY A 250 18.65 6.05 -1.08
CA GLY A 250 18.94 4.63 -1.18
C GLY A 250 20.18 4.22 -0.38
N LEU A 251 21.23 5.05 -0.39
CA LEU A 251 22.43 4.80 0.40
C LEU A 251 22.13 4.77 1.91
N GLN A 252 21.41 5.78 2.42
CA GLN A 252 21.00 5.84 3.83
C GLN A 252 20.11 4.65 4.23
N VAL A 253 19.20 4.25 3.34
CA VAL A 253 18.31 3.10 3.57
C VAL A 253 19.10 1.80 3.59
N THR A 254 20.07 1.65 2.69
CA THR A 254 20.94 0.47 2.62
C THR A 254 21.81 0.35 3.87
N GLU A 255 22.34 1.44 4.40
CA GLU A 255 23.10 1.43 5.67
C GLU A 255 22.23 0.97 6.85
N ARG A 256 20.94 1.35 6.87
CA ARG A 256 19.98 0.83 7.87
C ARG A 256 19.73 -0.66 7.68
N LEU A 257 19.57 -1.14 6.43
CA LEU A 257 19.40 -2.57 6.13
C LEU A 257 20.61 -3.40 6.55
N MET A 258 21.83 -2.89 6.34
CA MET A 258 23.06 -3.55 6.80
C MET A 258 23.08 -3.78 8.31
N ALA A 259 22.54 -2.85 9.11
CA ALA A 259 22.43 -2.99 10.55
C ALA A 259 21.38 -4.04 10.99
N LEU A 260 20.47 -4.43 10.10
CA LEU A 260 19.42 -5.42 10.34
C LEU A 260 19.71 -6.79 9.71
N ALA A 261 20.83 -6.93 8.99
CA ALA A 261 21.18 -8.16 8.29
C ALA A 261 21.29 -9.35 9.26
N LYS A 262 20.60 -10.44 8.93
CA LYS A 262 20.47 -11.63 9.80
C LYS A 262 21.48 -12.72 9.47
N ASN A 263 22.06 -12.68 8.28
CA ASN A 263 22.99 -13.68 7.77
C ASN A 263 24.02 -13.04 6.82
N GLU A 264 25.05 -13.80 6.45
CA GLU A 264 26.13 -13.33 5.58
C GLU A 264 25.65 -12.99 4.16
N GLU A 265 24.60 -13.68 3.68
CA GLU A 265 24.01 -13.46 2.36
C GLU A 265 23.38 -12.06 2.29
N GLU A 266 22.45 -11.74 3.20
CA GLU A 266 21.85 -10.41 3.34
C GLU A 266 22.93 -9.34 3.52
N LYS A 267 23.87 -9.57 4.44
CA LYS A 267 24.95 -8.61 4.72
C LYS A 267 25.76 -8.31 3.47
N GLY A 268 26.15 -9.33 2.71
CA GLY A 268 26.93 -9.14 1.49
C GLY A 268 26.12 -8.51 0.35
N ASN A 269 24.84 -8.85 0.21
CA ASN A 269 23.94 -8.22 -0.76
C ASN A 269 23.82 -6.71 -0.50
N TYR A 270 23.51 -6.31 0.73
CA TYR A 270 23.42 -4.89 1.08
C TYR A 270 24.77 -4.17 0.95
N TRP A 271 25.89 -4.86 1.18
CA TRP A 271 27.21 -4.27 0.95
C TRP A 271 27.46 -3.97 -0.53
N CYS A 272 27.10 -4.91 -1.42
CA CYS A 272 27.16 -4.69 -2.86
C CYS A 272 26.24 -3.53 -3.28
N ASP A 273 25.02 -3.48 -2.75
CA ASP A 273 24.08 -2.39 -3.05
C ASP A 273 24.61 -1.04 -2.58
N LYS A 274 25.27 -0.98 -1.41
CA LYS A 274 25.95 0.23 -0.91
C LYS A 274 27.04 0.68 -1.89
N ALA A 275 27.89 -0.24 -2.34
CA ALA A 275 28.95 0.07 -3.29
C ALA A 275 28.39 0.58 -4.62
N ASP A 276 27.36 -0.09 -5.15
CA ASP A 276 26.73 0.30 -6.42
C ASP A 276 26.05 1.68 -6.31
N LEU A 277 25.39 1.97 -5.19
CA LEU A 277 24.80 3.28 -4.93
C LEU A 277 25.86 4.38 -4.81
N LEU A 278 27.00 4.12 -4.15
CA LEU A 278 28.15 5.03 -4.08
C LEU A 278 28.69 5.34 -5.49
N ALA A 279 28.86 4.31 -6.32
CA ALA A 279 29.32 4.46 -7.69
C ALA A 279 28.36 5.31 -8.52
N GLN A 280 27.05 5.09 -8.38
CA GLN A 280 26.01 5.82 -9.13
C GLN A 280 25.86 7.29 -8.71
N ILE A 281 26.30 7.67 -7.50
CA ILE A 281 26.39 9.07 -7.07
C ILE A 281 27.77 9.70 -7.34
N GLY A 282 28.66 9.00 -8.04
CA GLY A 282 29.97 9.49 -8.46
C GLY A 282 31.10 9.30 -7.45
N ARG A 283 30.87 8.57 -6.34
CA ARG A 283 31.88 8.27 -5.31
C ARG A 283 32.55 6.93 -5.62
N VAL A 284 33.24 6.86 -6.76
CA VAL A 284 33.72 5.60 -7.35
C VAL A 284 34.83 4.96 -6.51
N GLU A 285 35.75 5.75 -5.98
CA GLU A 285 36.85 5.25 -5.13
C GLU A 285 36.31 4.65 -3.83
N GLU A 286 35.27 5.26 -3.26
CA GLU A 286 34.61 4.76 -2.07
C GLU A 286 33.82 3.48 -2.36
N ALA A 287 33.18 3.37 -3.53
CA ALA A 287 32.53 2.14 -3.96
C ALA A 287 33.53 0.97 -4.08
N GLU A 288 34.68 1.21 -4.72
CA GLU A 288 35.73 0.19 -4.85
C GLU A 288 36.29 -0.23 -3.48
N LYS A 289 36.44 0.72 -2.55
CA LYS A 289 36.83 0.43 -1.17
C LYS A 289 35.79 -0.44 -0.43
N GLU A 290 34.51 -0.23 -0.66
CA GLU A 290 33.47 -1.08 -0.07
C GLU A 290 33.54 -2.53 -0.58
N TYR A 291 33.84 -2.74 -1.87
CA TYR A 291 34.10 -4.09 -2.39
C TYR A 291 35.33 -4.75 -1.75
N GLN A 292 36.42 -3.99 -1.55
CA GLN A 292 37.60 -4.50 -0.85
C GLN A 292 37.29 -4.90 0.60
N ASN A 293 36.52 -4.07 1.31
CA ASN A 293 36.07 -4.37 2.67
C ASN A 293 35.18 -5.62 2.72
N LEU A 294 34.28 -5.78 1.73
CA LEU A 294 33.44 -6.96 1.59
C LEU A 294 34.30 -8.23 1.45
N PHE A 295 35.34 -8.21 0.62
CA PHE A 295 36.20 -9.39 0.42
C PHE A 295 37.04 -9.73 1.65
N ALA A 296 37.50 -8.72 2.39
CA ALA A 296 38.20 -8.92 3.65
C ALA A 296 37.28 -9.50 4.73
N THR A 297 36.01 -9.08 4.76
CA THR A 297 35.06 -9.47 5.81
C THR A 297 34.35 -10.79 5.52
N LEU A 298 34.00 -11.04 4.25
CA LEU A 298 33.27 -12.22 3.79
C LEU A 298 34.05 -12.91 2.66
N PRO A 299 35.21 -13.52 2.95
CA PRO A 299 36.10 -14.06 1.92
C PRO A 299 35.47 -15.19 1.09
N ASN A 300 34.54 -15.96 1.67
CA ASN A 300 33.84 -17.05 0.99
C ASN A 300 32.56 -16.60 0.28
N TRP A 301 32.20 -15.31 0.36
CA TRP A 301 31.05 -14.79 -0.35
C TRP A 301 31.45 -14.39 -1.80
N HIS A 302 31.40 -15.37 -2.71
CA HIS A 302 31.85 -15.23 -4.09
C HIS A 302 30.99 -14.35 -5.02
N PHE A 303 29.68 -14.22 -4.82
CA PHE A 303 28.85 -13.33 -5.65
C PHE A 303 29.23 -11.86 -5.52
N GLY A 304 29.75 -11.44 -4.36
CA GLY A 304 30.32 -10.11 -4.21
C GLY A 304 31.42 -9.83 -5.23
N ARG A 305 32.22 -10.86 -5.59
CA ARG A 305 33.24 -10.75 -6.64
C ARG A 305 32.64 -10.71 -8.04
N TYR A 306 31.54 -11.43 -8.27
CA TYR A 306 30.78 -11.31 -9.52
C TYR A 306 30.22 -9.89 -9.68
N ARG A 307 29.58 -9.34 -8.64
CA ARG A 307 29.11 -7.93 -8.62
C ARG A 307 30.25 -6.94 -8.85
N TYR A 308 31.41 -7.18 -8.23
CA TYR A 308 32.60 -6.35 -8.45
C TYR A 308 33.11 -6.41 -9.89
N ALA A 309 33.09 -7.58 -10.56
CA ALA A 309 33.43 -7.66 -11.97
C ALA A 309 32.49 -6.83 -12.84
N LEU A 310 31.18 -6.81 -12.54
CA LEU A 310 30.22 -5.93 -13.24
C LEU A 310 30.53 -4.45 -12.99
N PHE A 311 30.87 -4.09 -11.74
CA PHE A 311 31.30 -2.74 -11.40
C PHE A 311 32.56 -2.31 -12.20
N LEU A 312 33.58 -3.16 -12.27
CA LEU A 312 34.80 -2.91 -13.03
C LEU A 312 34.52 -2.69 -14.52
N GLU A 313 33.66 -3.52 -15.13
CA GLU A 313 33.22 -3.35 -16.51
C GLU A 313 32.55 -1.97 -16.71
N GLU A 314 31.62 -1.59 -15.84
CA GLU A 314 30.93 -0.30 -15.90
C GLU A 314 31.91 0.89 -15.82
N LYS A 315 33.04 0.73 -15.12
CA LYS A 315 34.10 1.75 -15.02
C LYS A 315 35.15 1.66 -16.12
N GLY A 316 34.96 0.81 -17.12
CA GLY A 316 35.86 0.65 -18.26
C GLY A 316 37.12 -0.17 -17.97
N LYS A 317 37.23 -0.82 -16.80
CA LYS A 317 38.33 -1.71 -16.41
C LYS A 317 38.04 -3.15 -16.87
N LYS A 318 37.82 -3.34 -18.17
CA LYS A 318 37.28 -4.60 -18.72
C LYS A 318 38.24 -5.79 -18.53
N GLU A 319 39.54 -5.57 -18.66
CA GLU A 319 40.56 -6.61 -18.51
C GLU A 319 40.61 -7.14 -17.07
N GLU A 320 40.53 -6.24 -16.09
CA GLU A 320 40.44 -6.58 -14.67
C GLU A 320 39.16 -7.36 -14.38
N ALA A 321 38.02 -6.89 -14.91
CA ALA A 321 36.74 -7.57 -14.78
C ALA A 321 36.79 -9.02 -15.31
N ILE A 322 37.37 -9.22 -16.50
CA ILE A 322 37.58 -10.56 -17.09
C ILE A 322 38.49 -11.43 -16.21
N GLY A 323 39.54 -10.84 -15.62
CA GLY A 323 40.40 -11.54 -14.66
C GLY A 323 39.60 -12.12 -13.48
N VAL A 324 38.77 -11.29 -12.84
CA VAL A 324 37.90 -11.71 -11.73
C VAL A 324 36.94 -12.82 -12.16
N LEU A 325 36.31 -12.70 -13.34
CA LEU A 325 35.40 -13.74 -13.84
C LEU A 325 36.11 -15.07 -14.12
N ARG A 326 37.34 -15.04 -14.65
CA ARG A 326 38.14 -16.25 -14.88
C ARG A 326 38.46 -16.98 -13.57
N GLU A 327 38.78 -16.25 -12.51
CA GLU A 327 39.00 -16.84 -11.18
C GLU A 327 37.74 -17.53 -10.65
N LEU A 328 36.57 -16.88 -10.76
CA LEU A 328 35.29 -17.47 -10.36
C LEU A 328 34.95 -18.74 -11.16
N VAL A 329 35.16 -18.72 -12.48
CA VAL A 329 34.93 -19.89 -13.34
C VAL A 329 35.91 -21.02 -13.04
N ALA A 330 37.18 -20.71 -12.74
CA ALA A 330 38.19 -21.68 -12.35
C ALA A 330 37.87 -22.35 -11.00
N ALA A 331 37.15 -21.66 -10.12
CA ALA A 331 36.70 -22.18 -8.83
C ALA A 331 35.44 -23.08 -8.91
N LYS A 332 35.12 -23.61 -10.10
CA LYS A 332 33.98 -24.52 -10.31
C LYS A 332 33.96 -25.65 -9.27
N GLY A 333 32.81 -25.84 -8.63
CA GLY A 333 32.61 -26.87 -7.61
C GLY A 333 33.14 -26.50 -6.22
N LYS A 334 33.79 -25.34 -6.07
CA LYS A 334 34.20 -24.76 -4.78
C LYS A 334 33.37 -23.53 -4.38
N ILE A 335 32.62 -22.96 -5.33
CA ILE A 335 31.71 -21.83 -5.12
C ILE A 335 30.26 -22.25 -5.38
N ASP A 336 29.31 -21.42 -4.97
CA ASP A 336 27.90 -21.68 -5.22
C ASP A 336 27.58 -21.74 -6.73
N ARG A 337 26.57 -22.54 -7.08
CA ARG A 337 26.23 -22.84 -8.47
C ARG A 337 25.76 -21.60 -9.23
N GLU A 338 25.07 -20.69 -8.56
CA GLU A 338 24.50 -19.50 -9.16
C GLU A 338 25.59 -18.52 -9.58
N THR A 339 26.50 -18.17 -8.66
CA THR A 339 27.66 -17.31 -8.94
C THR A 339 28.52 -17.90 -10.05
N TYR A 340 28.80 -19.21 -10.04
CA TYR A 340 29.55 -19.87 -11.11
C TYR A 340 28.88 -19.69 -12.47
N GLN A 341 27.56 -19.90 -12.54
CA GLN A 341 26.82 -19.81 -13.80
C GLN A 341 26.79 -18.38 -14.33
N LEU A 342 26.51 -17.40 -13.45
CA LEU A 342 26.52 -15.98 -13.79
C LEU A 342 27.90 -15.52 -14.29
N ALA A 343 28.98 -15.91 -13.60
CA ALA A 343 30.33 -15.56 -13.99
C ALA A 343 30.71 -16.18 -15.35
N ARG A 344 30.32 -17.45 -15.57
CA ARG A 344 30.55 -18.14 -16.85
C ARG A 344 29.82 -17.47 -18.01
N GLU A 345 28.55 -17.11 -17.82
CA GLU A 345 27.74 -16.44 -18.85
C GLU A 345 28.31 -15.06 -19.20
N ALA A 346 28.64 -14.25 -18.18
CA ALA A 346 29.25 -12.94 -18.37
C ALA A 346 30.61 -13.05 -19.09
N LEU A 347 31.47 -13.99 -18.68
CA LEU A 347 32.79 -14.19 -19.30
C LEU A 347 32.65 -14.55 -20.78
N GLN A 348 31.74 -15.48 -21.11
CA GLN A 348 31.48 -15.88 -22.49
C GLN A 348 30.94 -14.72 -23.34
N ALA A 349 30.10 -13.85 -22.77
CA ALA A 349 29.57 -12.69 -23.48
C ALA A 349 30.68 -11.66 -23.78
N TRP A 350 31.51 -11.36 -22.78
CA TRP A 350 32.55 -10.32 -22.88
C TRP A 350 33.74 -10.71 -23.74
N GLU A 351 34.14 -11.99 -23.73
CA GLU A 351 35.21 -12.52 -24.61
C GLU A 351 34.75 -12.60 -26.09
N LYS A 352 33.45 -12.79 -26.33
CA LYS A 352 32.87 -12.82 -27.70
C LYS A 352 32.54 -11.42 -28.24
N GLY A 353 32.82 -10.35 -27.51
CA GLY A 353 32.51 -8.98 -27.91
C GLY A 353 31.01 -8.67 -28.03
N ARG A 354 30.12 -9.46 -27.41
CA ARG A 354 28.68 -9.21 -27.46
C ARG A 354 28.27 -8.25 -26.34
N PRO A 355 27.65 -7.09 -26.63
CA PRO A 355 27.07 -6.23 -25.60
C PRO A 355 25.86 -6.92 -24.93
N ARG A 356 25.59 -6.54 -23.68
CA ARG A 356 24.44 -7.01 -22.88
C ARG A 356 23.12 -6.69 -23.61
N LYS A 357 22.16 -7.63 -23.60
CA LYS A 357 20.76 -7.36 -23.95
C LYS A 357 20.04 -6.70 -22.80
#